data_AF-A0A943DBH3-F1
#
_entry.id   AF-A0A943DBH3-F1
#
_cell.length_a   1.000
_cell.length_b   1.000
_cell.length_c   1.000
_cell.angle_alpha   90.00
_cell.angle_beta   90.00
_cell.angle_gamma   90.00
#
_symmetry.space_group_name_H-M   'P 1'
#
loop_
_entity.id
_entity.type
_entity.pdbx_description
1 polymer ?
#
loop_
_entity_poly.entity_id
_entity_poly.type
_entity_poly.pdbx_seq_one_letter_code
_entity_poly.pdbx_strand_id
1 'polypeptide(L)'
;MSYDSIIEVLALALLEQANEVGCLEVLDGFSQRPDTEIEVSAPISEEMLILPLDKQEWPEECAPILKESGATTLGELVEYLNHCAASGKKPNVSEDAAAAMFPALIAFCYNNADTDGKRFFWEYILESNSLVFEGVE
;
A
#
# COMPACT_ATOMS: atom_id res chain seq x y z
N MET A 1 13.90 -25.73 7.99
CA MET A 1 13.61 -24.40 7.44
C MET A 1 13.63 -23.42 8.58
N SER A 2 14.38 -22.33 8.47
CA SER A 2 14.28 -21.18 9.37
C SER A 2 13.01 -20.39 9.06
N TYR A 3 12.46 -19.71 10.06
CA TYR A 3 11.32 -18.80 9.92
C TYR A 3 11.53 -17.78 8.78
N ASP A 4 12.75 -17.25 8.69
CA ASP A 4 13.25 -16.37 7.63
C ASP A 4 13.08 -16.95 6.21
N SER A 5 13.35 -18.26 6.04
CA SER A 5 13.21 -18.94 4.75
C SER A 5 11.75 -19.22 4.38
N ILE A 6 10.83 -19.22 5.35
CA ILE A 6 9.40 -19.40 5.10
C ILE A 6 8.79 -18.08 4.64
N ILE A 7 9.19 -16.97 5.26
CA ILE A 7 8.75 -15.63 4.89
C ILE A 7 9.19 -15.29 3.46
N GLU A 8 10.45 -15.55 3.12
CA GLU A 8 10.97 -15.35 1.76
C GLU A 8 10.11 -16.10 0.71
N VAL A 9 9.79 -17.37 0.95
CA VAL A 9 9.01 -18.19 0.02
C VAL A 9 7.57 -17.69 -0.10
N LEU A 10 6.94 -17.31 1.02
CA LEU A 10 5.58 -16.76 1.02
C LEU A 10 5.55 -15.40 0.31
N ALA A 11 6.52 -14.53 0.56
CA ALA A 11 6.64 -13.23 -0.08
C ALA A 11 6.78 -13.35 -1.60
N LEU A 12 7.56 -14.32 -2.07
CA LEU A 12 7.69 -14.63 -3.50
C LEU A 12 6.36 -15.12 -4.09
N ALA A 13 5.64 -16.01 -3.40
CA ALA A 13 4.34 -16.48 -3.88
C ALA A 13 3.30 -15.34 -3.97
N LEU A 14 3.29 -14.43 -2.99
CA LEU A 14 2.43 -13.25 -3.00
C LEU A 14 2.82 -12.26 -4.09
N LEU A 15 4.12 -12.08 -4.33
CA LEU A 15 4.64 -11.27 -5.43
C LEU A 15 4.17 -11.83 -6.78
N GLU A 16 4.28 -13.14 -6.98
CA GLU A 16 3.80 -13.82 -8.19
C GLU A 16 2.30 -13.61 -8.37
N GLN A 17 1.50 -13.84 -7.33
CA GLN A 17 0.05 -13.64 -7.36
C GLN A 17 -0.31 -12.17 -7.64
N ALA A 18 0.37 -11.22 -7.01
CA ALA A 18 0.14 -9.79 -7.21
C ALA A 18 0.54 -9.32 -8.61
N ASN A 19 1.44 -10.02 -9.31
CA ASN A 19 1.71 -9.74 -10.72
C ASN A 19 0.57 -10.20 -11.64
N GLU A 20 -0.25 -11.18 -11.20
CA GLU A 20 -1.40 -11.67 -11.97
C GLU A 20 -2.68 -10.86 -11.69
N VAL A 21 -3.00 -10.64 -10.42
CA VAL A 21 -4.28 -10.00 -10.00
C VAL A 21 -4.12 -8.57 -9.48
N GLY A 22 -2.90 -8.12 -9.19
CA GLY A 22 -2.62 -6.83 -8.57
C GLY A 22 -2.44 -6.92 -7.05
N CYS A 23 -1.64 -6.00 -6.48
CA CYS A 23 -1.33 -6.03 -5.05
C CYS A 23 -2.56 -5.82 -4.15
N LEU A 24 -3.49 -4.96 -4.54
CA LEU A 24 -4.69 -4.67 -3.75
C LEU A 24 -5.63 -5.89 -3.66
N GLU A 25 -5.78 -6.65 -4.74
CA GLU A 25 -6.57 -7.89 -4.75
C GLU A 25 -5.96 -8.95 -3.81
N VAL A 26 -4.62 -9.05 -3.79
CA VAL A 26 -3.91 -9.93 -2.85
C VAL A 26 -4.11 -9.47 -1.41
N LEU A 27 -4.03 -8.15 -1.15
CA LEU A 27 -4.26 -7.55 0.17
C LEU A 27 -5.70 -7.76 0.68
N ASP A 28 -6.70 -7.62 -0.20
CA ASP A 28 -8.11 -7.89 0.12
C ASP A 28 -8.28 -9.34 0.61
N GLY A 29 -7.56 -10.27 -0.01
CA GLY A 29 -7.55 -11.68 0.38
C GLY A 29 -7.05 -11.96 1.81
N PHE A 30 -6.22 -11.08 2.40
CA PHE A 30 -5.69 -11.29 3.74
C PHE A 30 -6.72 -11.01 4.86
N SER A 31 -7.74 -10.18 4.61
CA SER A 31 -8.59 -9.60 5.66
C SER A 31 -9.79 -10.46 6.09
N GLN A 32 -9.79 -11.77 5.79
CA GLN A 32 -10.95 -12.64 6.03
C GLN A 32 -11.30 -12.89 7.51
N ARG A 33 -10.50 -12.40 8.46
CA ARG A 33 -10.80 -12.50 9.90
C ARG A 33 -11.46 -11.22 10.41
N PRO A 34 -12.70 -11.28 10.93
CA PRO A 34 -13.44 -10.09 11.38
C PRO A 34 -12.80 -9.34 12.57
N ASP A 35 -11.81 -9.94 13.23
CA ASP A 35 -11.11 -9.37 14.41
C ASP A 35 -9.60 -9.12 14.15
N THR A 36 -9.15 -9.11 12.90
CA THR A 36 -7.73 -8.84 12.57
C THR A 36 -7.63 -7.72 11.56
N GLU A 37 -7.34 -6.51 12.04
CA GLU A 37 -6.97 -5.38 11.20
C GLU A 37 -5.54 -5.62 10.69
N ILE A 38 -5.36 -5.60 9.37
CA ILE A 38 -4.03 -5.75 8.76
C ILE A 38 -3.37 -4.38 8.75
N GLU A 39 -2.21 -4.27 9.37
CA GLU A 39 -1.34 -3.12 9.23
C GLU A 39 -0.66 -3.17 7.86
N VAL A 40 -1.20 -2.42 6.90
CA VAL A 40 -0.61 -2.24 5.58
C VAL A 40 0.08 -0.88 5.53
N SER A 41 1.41 -0.89 5.57
CA SER A 41 2.22 0.28 5.21
C SER A 41 3.12 -0.05 4.04
N ALA A 42 3.17 0.85 3.05
CA ALA A 42 4.14 0.76 1.99
C ALA A 42 5.49 1.31 2.50
N PRO A 43 6.61 0.59 2.31
CA PRO A 43 7.93 1.15 2.55
C PRO A 43 8.21 2.21 1.48
N ILE A 44 7.92 3.48 1.81
CA ILE A 44 8.18 4.61 0.92
C ILE A 44 9.65 4.99 1.05
N SER A 45 10.43 4.72 0.02
CA SER A 45 11.83 5.14 -0.07
C SER A 45 11.95 6.60 -0.52
N GLU A 46 13.07 7.27 -0.24
CA GLU A 46 13.32 8.65 -0.70
C GLU A 46 13.19 8.80 -2.22
N GLU A 47 13.61 7.77 -2.97
CA GLU A 47 13.46 7.73 -4.43
C GLU A 47 12.01 7.64 -4.89
N MET A 48 11.13 7.05 -4.08
CA MET A 48 9.70 7.00 -4.39
C MET A 48 9.03 8.35 -4.19
N LEU A 49 9.51 9.18 -3.26
CA LEU A 49 8.93 10.49 -2.97
C LEU A 49 9.01 11.44 -4.16
N ILE A 50 10.04 11.31 -5.00
CA ILE A 50 10.20 12.13 -6.21
C ILE A 50 9.42 11.60 -7.41
N LEU A 51 8.69 10.50 -7.26
CA LEU A 51 7.92 9.94 -8.37
C LEU A 51 6.75 10.86 -8.74
N PRO A 52 6.59 11.19 -10.02
CA PRO A 52 5.51 12.04 -10.49
C PRO A 52 4.16 11.30 -10.43
N LEU A 53 3.14 11.98 -9.92
CA LEU A 53 1.78 11.44 -9.80
C LEU A 53 1.11 11.29 -11.17
N ASP A 54 1.53 12.06 -12.18
CA ASP A 54 0.98 12.03 -13.55
C ASP A 54 1.30 10.75 -14.33
N LYS A 55 2.23 9.92 -13.87
CA LYS A 55 2.61 8.67 -14.54
C LYS A 55 1.66 7.50 -14.29
N GLN A 56 0.70 7.64 -13.39
CA GLN A 56 -0.24 6.59 -13.04
C GLN A 56 -1.70 7.05 -13.17
N GLU A 57 -2.58 6.12 -13.52
CA GLU A 57 -4.02 6.30 -13.44
C GLU A 57 -4.49 6.19 -11.98
N TRP A 58 -5.03 7.28 -11.46
CA TRP A 58 -5.62 7.33 -10.13
C TRP A 58 -7.11 7.01 -10.20
N PRO A 59 -7.68 6.38 -9.15
CA PRO A 59 -9.13 6.24 -9.04
C PRO A 59 -9.83 7.59 -9.15
N GLU A 60 -11.03 7.62 -9.72
CA GLU A 60 -11.81 8.86 -9.88
C GLU A 60 -12.07 9.54 -8.52
N GLU A 61 -12.23 8.73 -7.47
CA GLU A 61 -12.37 9.15 -6.08
C GLU A 61 -11.16 9.93 -5.55
N CYS A 62 -9.96 9.68 -6.08
CA CYS A 62 -8.73 10.37 -5.67
C CYS A 62 -8.59 11.75 -6.33
N ALA A 63 -9.25 12.00 -7.47
CA ALA A 63 -9.17 13.26 -8.21
C ALA A 63 -9.42 14.53 -7.36
N PRO A 64 -10.43 14.61 -6.48
CA PRO A 64 -10.63 15.78 -5.61
C PRO A 64 -9.45 16.01 -4.66
N ILE A 65 -8.85 14.96 -4.10
CA ILE A 65 -7.70 15.10 -3.18
C ILE A 65 -6.46 15.56 -3.93
N LEU A 66 -6.17 14.96 -5.09
CA LEU A 66 -5.03 15.36 -5.92
C LEU A 66 -5.13 16.82 -6.35
N LYS A 67 -6.35 17.27 -6.69
CA LYS A 67 -6.61 18.67 -7.04
C LYS A 67 -6.50 19.60 -5.84
N GLU A 68 -6.97 19.18 -4.66
CA GLU A 68 -6.92 19.99 -3.45
C GLU A 68 -5.49 20.10 -2.89
N SER A 69 -4.73 19.00 -2.91
CA SER A 69 -3.34 18.98 -2.48
C SER A 69 -2.44 19.78 -3.42
N GLY A 70 -2.75 19.79 -4.73
CA GLY A 70 -1.91 20.40 -5.75
C GLY A 70 -0.56 19.69 -5.90
N ALA A 71 -0.43 18.49 -5.34
CA ALA A 71 0.79 17.70 -5.37
C ALA A 71 1.12 17.27 -6.79
N THR A 72 2.40 17.33 -7.14
CA THR A 72 2.91 16.82 -8.42
C THR A 72 3.71 15.55 -8.23
N THR A 73 4.25 15.36 -7.03
CA THR A 73 5.06 14.21 -6.63
C THR A 73 4.44 13.44 -5.46
N LEU A 74 4.80 12.17 -5.30
CA LEU A 74 4.36 11.34 -4.18
C LEU A 74 4.68 11.98 -2.83
N GLY A 75 5.88 12.57 -2.68
CA GLY A 75 6.31 13.20 -1.45
C GLY A 75 5.42 14.37 -1.04
N GLU A 76 5.05 15.24 -1.99
CA GLU A 76 4.12 16.35 -1.74
C GLU A 76 2.73 15.85 -1.31
N LEU A 77 2.24 14.77 -1.93
CA LEU A 77 0.94 14.18 -1.58
C LEU A 77 0.97 13.57 -0.18
N VAL A 78 2.02 12.82 0.16
CA VAL A 78 2.21 12.22 1.49
C VAL A 78 2.36 13.30 2.55
N GLU A 79 3.10 14.37 2.27
CA GLU A 79 3.24 15.51 3.18
C GLU A 79 1.90 16.19 3.43
N TYR A 80 1.12 16.43 2.36
CA TYR A 80 -0.23 16.99 2.46
C TYR A 80 -1.15 16.13 3.33
N LEU A 81 -1.18 14.81 3.10
CA LEU A 81 -2.01 13.88 3.86
C LEU A 81 -1.59 13.82 5.33
N ASN A 82 -0.28 13.80 5.60
CA ASN A 82 0.25 13.88 6.96
C ASN A 82 -0.13 15.18 7.65
N HIS A 83 -0.07 16.32 6.94
CA HIS A 83 -0.48 17.61 7.47
C HIS A 83 -1.99 17.65 7.79
N CYS A 84 -2.84 17.08 6.93
CA CYS A 84 -4.27 16.92 7.19
C CYS A 84 -4.53 16.07 8.45
N ALA A 85 -3.87 14.92 8.57
CA ALA A 85 -3.97 14.04 9.72
C ALA A 85 -3.52 14.74 11.02
N ALA A 86 -2.35 15.39 11.00
CA ALA A 86 -1.79 16.10 12.14
C ALA A 86 -2.62 17.32 12.56
N SER A 87 -3.20 18.03 11.60
CA SER A 87 -4.05 19.20 11.87
C SER A 87 -5.48 18.82 12.28
N GLY A 88 -5.83 17.52 12.31
CA GLY A 88 -7.19 17.03 12.58
C GLY A 88 -8.24 17.50 11.56
N LYS A 89 -7.79 18.08 10.44
CA LYS A 89 -8.64 18.53 9.35
C LYS A 89 -8.68 17.42 8.32
N LYS A 90 -9.83 16.77 8.21
CA LYS A 90 -10.10 15.92 7.05
C LYS A 90 -9.91 16.79 5.78
N PRO A 91 -9.30 16.24 4.71
CA PRO A 91 -9.32 16.91 3.42
C PRO A 91 -10.80 17.24 3.08
N ASN A 92 -11.03 18.33 2.37
CA ASN A 92 -12.36 18.89 2.10
C ASN A 92 -13.07 18.09 0.99
N VAL A 93 -13.00 16.77 1.11
CA VAL A 93 -13.33 15.76 0.10
C VAL A 93 -14.26 14.72 0.73
N SER A 94 -14.86 13.87 -0.11
CA SER A 94 -15.72 12.77 0.36
C SER A 94 -14.95 11.77 1.22
N GLU A 95 -15.63 11.10 2.16
CA GLU A 95 -15.02 10.00 2.93
C GLU A 95 -14.56 8.86 2.01
N ASP A 96 -15.27 8.67 0.90
CA ASP A 96 -14.96 7.74 -0.19
C ASP A 96 -13.60 8.07 -0.85
N ALA A 97 -13.35 9.36 -1.11
CA ALA A 97 -12.07 9.83 -1.66
C ALA A 97 -10.91 9.56 -0.71
N ALA A 98 -11.11 9.80 0.59
CA ALA A 98 -10.10 9.52 1.60
C ALA A 98 -9.85 8.01 1.76
N ALA A 99 -10.91 7.20 1.68
CA ALA A 99 -10.83 5.75 1.75
C ALA A 99 -10.10 5.15 0.52
N ALA A 100 -10.32 5.70 -0.68
CA ALA A 100 -9.64 5.28 -1.90
C ALA A 100 -8.17 5.74 -1.98
N MET A 101 -7.80 6.81 -1.28
CA MET A 101 -6.45 7.39 -1.36
C MET A 101 -5.37 6.45 -0.81
N PHE A 102 -5.59 5.85 0.36
CA PHE A 102 -4.64 4.91 0.96
C PHE A 102 -4.34 3.69 0.06
N PRO A 103 -5.33 2.92 -0.44
CA PRO A 103 -5.07 1.81 -1.35
C PRO A 103 -4.44 2.28 -2.67
N ALA A 104 -4.85 3.44 -3.21
CA ALA A 104 -4.21 4.00 -4.40
C ALA A 104 -2.72 4.30 -4.18
N LEU A 105 -2.34 4.84 -3.02
CA LEU A 105 -0.95 5.10 -2.66
C LEU A 105 -0.16 3.80 -2.49
N ILE A 106 -0.73 2.78 -1.85
CA ILE A 106 -0.09 1.47 -1.70
C ILE A 106 0.17 0.87 -3.09
N ALA A 107 -0.84 0.86 -3.96
CA ALA A 107 -0.68 0.38 -5.33
C ALA A 107 0.36 1.18 -6.11
N PHE A 108 0.38 2.51 -5.96
CA PHE A 108 1.39 3.36 -6.59
C PHE A 108 2.80 3.01 -6.15
N CYS A 109 3.05 2.92 -4.85
CA CYS A 109 4.37 2.59 -4.30
C CYS A 109 4.79 1.18 -4.76
N TYR A 110 3.87 0.22 -4.68
CA TYR A 110 4.12 -1.15 -5.11
C TYR A 110 4.46 -1.23 -6.61
N ASN A 111 3.70 -0.57 -7.47
CA ASN A 111 3.89 -0.64 -8.92
C ASN A 111 5.20 0.00 -9.38
N ASN A 112 5.65 1.05 -8.69
CA ASN A 112 6.90 1.73 -8.99
C ASN A 112 8.12 1.12 -8.28
N ALA A 113 7.91 0.22 -7.32
CA ALA A 113 8.98 -0.55 -6.71
C ALA A 113 9.57 -1.55 -7.72
N ASP A 114 10.89 -1.74 -7.64
CA ASP A 114 11.57 -2.84 -8.33
C ASP A 114 11.22 -4.20 -7.70
N THR A 115 11.70 -5.29 -8.29
CA THR A 115 11.40 -6.66 -7.84
C THR A 115 11.81 -6.91 -6.38
N ASP A 116 12.93 -6.33 -5.94
CA ASP A 116 13.40 -6.46 -4.57
C ASP A 116 12.50 -5.65 -3.63
N GLY A 117 12.17 -4.41 -4.00
CA GLY A 117 11.24 -3.57 -3.25
C GLY A 117 9.83 -4.17 -3.11
N LYS A 118 9.30 -4.80 -4.16
CA LYS A 118 8.01 -5.50 -4.12
C LYS A 118 8.06 -6.75 -3.25
N ARG A 119 9.16 -7.50 -3.29
CA ARG A 119 9.36 -8.66 -2.43
C ARG A 119 9.45 -8.22 -0.96
N PHE A 120 10.25 -7.20 -0.67
CA PHE A 120 10.39 -6.62 0.67
C PHE A 120 9.06 -6.10 1.22
N PHE A 121 8.20 -5.52 0.37
CA PHE A 121 6.84 -5.16 0.76
C PHE A 121 6.06 -6.36 1.30
N TRP A 122 6.08 -7.50 0.61
CA TRP A 122 5.38 -8.71 1.09
C TRP A 122 6.02 -9.32 2.32
N GLU A 123 7.36 -9.32 2.41
CA GLU A 123 8.08 -9.75 3.61
C GLU A 123 7.67 -8.89 4.81
N TYR A 124 7.63 -7.57 4.65
CA TYR A 124 7.17 -6.64 5.68
C TYR A 124 5.72 -6.88 6.10
N ILE A 125 4.80 -7.14 5.16
CA ILE A 125 3.41 -7.47 5.49
C ILE A 125 3.33 -8.78 6.27
N LEU A 126 4.10 -9.80 5.89
CA LEU A 126 4.18 -11.10 6.57
C LEU A 126 4.83 -11.03 7.96
N GLU A 127 5.78 -10.11 8.16
CA GLU A 127 6.44 -9.90 9.44
C GLU A 127 5.61 -9.04 10.39
N SER A 128 5.03 -7.95 9.87
CA SER A 128 4.27 -6.98 10.66
C SER A 128 2.90 -7.52 11.06
N ASN A 129 2.27 -8.28 10.17
CA ASN A 129 1.03 -8.95 10.48
C ASN A 129 1.39 -10.36 10.90
N SER A 130 1.05 -10.74 12.14
CA SER A 130 1.09 -12.15 12.57
C SER A 130 0.05 -12.94 11.78
N LEU A 131 0.35 -13.19 10.51
CA LEU A 131 -0.41 -14.07 9.64
C LEU A 131 -0.19 -15.46 10.19
N VAL A 132 -1.09 -15.86 11.08
CA VAL A 132 -1.16 -17.21 11.59
C VAL A 132 -1.42 -18.09 10.38
N PHE A 133 -0.38 -18.76 9.89
CA PHE A 133 -0.54 -19.86 8.96
C PHE A 133 -1.25 -20.96 9.75
N GLU A 134 -2.60 -20.99 9.69
CA GLU A 134 -3.35 -22.18 10.04
C GLU A 134 -2.99 -23.21 8.97
N GLY A 135 -1.89 -23.91 9.22
CA GLY A 135 -1.49 -25.06 8.43
C GLY A 135 -2.71 -25.96 8.32
N VAL A 136 -3.11 -26.24 7.08
CA VAL A 136 -4.11 -27.25 6.79
C VAL A 136 -3.62 -28.56 7.44
N GLU A 137 -4.26 -28.96 8.54
CA GLU A 137 -4.19 -30.32 9.08
C GLU A 137 -4.92 -31.32 8.18
#